data_AF-A0A2S9QLH5-F1
#
_entry.id   AF-A0A2S9QLH5-F1
#
_cell.length_a   1.000
_cell.length_b   1.000
_cell.length_c   1.000
_cell.angle_alpha   90.00
_cell.angle_beta   90.00
_cell.angle_gamma   90.00
#
_symmetry.space_group_name_H-M   'P 1'
#
loop_
_entity.id
_entity.type
_entity.pdbx_description
1 polymer ?
#
loop_
_entity_poly.entity_id
_entity_poly.type
_entity_poly.pdbx_seq_one_letter_code
_entity_poly.pdbx_strand_id
1 'polypeptide(L)'
;MVYVTHKYTPIAKAWRRAPEDAAYEAFLAMRQPTTLRADDPWAVITRAVALGIAAEVHADRNMTSQDKARRPSKRPAEEPMRAGHYEEFFYDVHPHAHSLYARNHEGEDHSVDRVIRATCVFLVLTDWPARPVEQAVDYIAHRIAGLSSSSSALEIVSKELHIAIRLGYTPEAWASLVRLVVGTKTGRRKRGDYGLFARVLLGDDVADLLRDEDLVESSRRMASVPDLQEGQGGAA
;
A
#
# COMPACT_ATOMS: atom_id res chain seq x y z
N MET A 1 21.17 32.69 33.93
CA MET A 1 20.16 32.07 33.03
C MET A 1 18.91 32.91 32.87
N VAL A 2 18.30 33.43 33.95
CA VAL A 2 17.05 34.23 33.92
C VAL A 2 16.96 35.28 32.79
N TYR A 3 17.99 36.11 32.61
CA TYR A 3 18.02 37.13 31.54
C TYR A 3 17.90 36.52 30.14
N VAL A 4 18.64 35.44 29.89
CA VAL A 4 18.72 34.77 28.59
C VAL A 4 17.41 34.04 28.28
N THR A 5 16.82 33.40 29.28
CA THR A 5 15.48 32.81 29.21
C THR A 5 14.44 33.85 28.78
N HIS A 6 14.40 35.01 29.44
CA HIS A 6 13.46 36.08 29.08
C HIS A 6 13.73 36.63 27.66
N LYS A 7 15.00 36.86 27.31
CA LYS A 7 15.40 37.38 26.01
C LYS A 7 15.00 36.48 24.84
N TYR A 8 15.12 35.16 24.98
CA TYR A 8 14.83 34.21 23.89
C TYR A 8 13.47 33.50 24.00
N THR A 9 12.66 33.85 24.99
CA THR A 9 11.26 33.38 25.10
C THR A 9 10.46 33.57 23.80
N PRO A 10 10.56 34.69 23.06
CA PRO A 10 9.80 34.86 21.81
C PRO A 10 10.15 33.81 20.76
N ILE A 11 11.42 33.42 20.67
CA ILE A 11 11.90 32.40 19.73
C ILE A 11 11.35 31.03 20.12
N ALA A 12 11.39 30.67 21.41
CA ALA A 12 10.83 29.43 21.91
C ALA A 12 9.31 29.34 21.61
N LYS A 13 8.58 30.43 21.86
CA LYS A 13 7.13 30.51 21.59
C LYS A 13 6.80 30.34 20.11
N ALA A 14 7.58 30.91 19.20
CA ALA A 14 7.36 30.75 17.76
C ALA A 14 7.38 29.28 17.32
N TRP A 15 8.17 28.45 18.02
CA TRP A 15 8.31 27.01 17.76
C TRP A 15 7.56 26.13 18.78
N ARG A 16 6.69 26.72 19.61
CA ARG A 16 5.91 26.05 20.67
C ARG A 16 6.78 25.23 21.66
N ARG A 17 7.96 25.74 22.00
CA ARG A 17 8.90 25.13 22.95
C ARG A 17 8.97 25.88 24.28
N ALA A 18 9.56 25.22 25.27
CA ALA A 18 9.77 25.81 26.58
C ALA A 18 10.87 26.88 26.50
N PRO A 19 10.73 28.02 27.21
CA PRO A 19 11.72 29.09 27.19
C PRO A 19 13.07 28.65 27.79
N GLU A 20 13.09 27.61 28.62
CA GLU A 20 14.30 27.00 29.17
C GLU A 20 15.17 26.35 28.08
N ASP A 21 14.56 25.72 27.08
CA ASP A 21 15.27 25.08 25.96
C ASP A 21 16.06 26.13 25.15
N ALA A 22 15.45 27.28 24.89
CA ALA A 22 16.10 28.38 24.19
C ALA A 22 17.23 29.01 25.02
N ALA A 23 17.09 29.02 26.35
CA ALA A 23 18.16 29.47 27.24
C ALA A 23 19.35 28.51 27.24
N TYR A 24 19.10 27.21 27.15
CA TYR A 24 20.14 26.19 27.04
C TYR A 24 20.91 26.28 25.72
N GLU A 25 20.20 26.40 24.59
CA GLU A 25 20.84 26.60 23.28
C GLU A 25 21.69 27.89 23.24
N ALA A 26 21.21 28.96 23.87
CA ALA A 26 21.96 30.20 23.99
C ALA A 26 23.25 30.01 24.79
N PHE A 27 23.20 29.26 25.89
CA PHE A 27 24.38 28.94 26.69
C PHE A 27 25.41 28.12 25.89
N LEU A 28 24.96 27.14 25.10
CA LEU A 28 25.84 26.39 24.23
C LEU A 28 26.50 27.28 23.17
N ALA A 29 25.73 28.18 22.54
CA ALA A 29 26.24 29.12 21.55
C ALA A 29 27.27 30.10 22.15
N MET A 30 27.06 30.58 23.38
CA MET A 30 28.00 31.47 24.08
C MET A 30 29.37 30.84 24.33
N ARG A 31 29.44 29.51 24.45
CA ARG A 31 30.70 28.77 24.70
C ARG A 31 31.51 28.52 23.43
N GLN A 32 30.95 28.78 22.24
CA GLN A 32 31.64 28.50 20.99
C GLN A 32 32.71 29.55 20.67
N PRO A 33 33.91 29.15 20.20
CA PRO A 33 34.97 30.08 19.81
C PRO A 33 34.57 31.03 18.67
N THR A 34 33.60 30.62 17.84
CA THR A 34 33.03 31.43 16.76
C THR A 34 32.28 32.64 17.30
N THR A 35 31.54 32.48 18.38
CA THR A 35 30.83 33.57 19.07
C THR A 35 31.80 34.55 19.71
N LEU A 36 32.90 34.05 20.29
CA LEU A 36 33.92 34.90 20.92
C LEU A 36 34.69 35.78 19.93
N ARG A 37 34.81 35.34 18.67
CA ARG A 37 35.54 36.05 17.61
C ARG A 37 34.61 36.82 16.66
N ALA A 38 33.31 36.83 16.93
CA ALA A 38 32.34 37.51 16.09
C ALA A 38 32.34 39.03 16.37
N ASP A 39 32.21 39.83 15.32
CA ASP A 39 32.06 41.28 15.44
C ASP A 39 30.77 41.66 16.20
N ASP A 40 29.70 40.86 16.00
CA ASP A 40 28.47 40.92 16.78
C ASP A 40 28.13 39.55 17.43
N PRO A 41 28.58 39.32 18.67
CA PRO A 41 28.34 38.05 19.36
C PRO A 41 26.85 37.84 19.67
N TRP A 42 26.07 38.90 19.88
CA TRP A 42 24.65 38.78 20.21
C TRP A 42 23.81 38.35 19.00
N ALA A 43 24.14 38.85 17.81
CA ALA A 43 23.53 38.37 16.57
C ALA A 43 23.83 36.89 16.32
N VAL A 44 25.09 36.47 16.52
CA VAL A 44 25.49 35.07 16.38
C VAL A 44 24.72 34.16 17.34
N ILE A 45 24.62 34.53 18.62
CA ILE A 45 23.86 33.76 19.61
C ILE A 45 22.39 33.69 19.22
N THR A 46 21.78 34.81 18.82
CA THR A 46 20.36 34.85 18.43
C THR A 46 20.08 33.93 17.25
N ARG A 47 20.96 33.95 16.23
CA ARG A 47 20.85 33.06 15.08
C ARG A 47 21.05 31.60 15.47
N ALA A 48 22.02 31.30 16.33
CA ALA A 48 22.27 29.95 16.81
C ALA A 48 21.08 29.39 17.58
N VAL A 49 20.47 30.17 18.48
CA VAL A 49 19.26 29.79 19.23
C VAL A 49 18.09 29.51 18.30
N ALA A 50 17.84 30.39 17.32
CA ALA A 50 16.77 30.19 16.35
C ALA A 50 16.94 28.90 15.54
N LEU A 51 18.17 28.61 15.10
CA LEU A 51 18.48 27.37 14.37
C LEU A 51 18.44 26.13 15.26
N GLY A 52 18.90 26.24 16.51
CA GLY A 52 18.93 25.15 17.49
C GLY A 52 17.54 24.66 17.85
N ILE A 53 16.65 25.59 18.21
CA ILE A 53 15.24 25.30 18.56
C ILE A 53 14.48 24.74 17.36
N ALA A 54 14.67 25.32 16.18
CA ALA A 54 14.08 24.78 14.96
C ALA A 54 14.58 23.36 14.67
N ALA A 55 15.89 23.11 14.82
CA ALA A 55 16.47 21.80 14.60
C ALA A 55 15.98 20.76 15.60
N GLU A 56 15.77 21.13 16.87
CA GLU A 56 15.20 20.24 17.89
C GLU A 56 13.75 19.87 17.57
N VAL A 57 12.92 20.82 17.17
CA VAL A 57 11.56 20.53 16.69
C VAL A 57 11.58 19.60 15.48
N HIS A 58 12.49 19.81 14.53
CA HIS A 58 12.65 18.92 13.38
C HIS A 58 13.19 17.55 13.78
N ALA A 59 14.06 17.45 14.78
CA ALA A 59 14.62 16.21 15.29
C ALA A 59 13.53 15.33 15.91
N ASP A 60 12.72 15.91 16.78
CA ASP A 60 11.57 15.24 17.41
C ASP A 60 10.55 14.81 16.38
N ARG A 61 10.22 15.71 15.43
CA ARG A 61 9.31 15.39 14.33
C ARG A 61 9.81 14.22 13.51
N ASN A 62 11.09 14.23 13.15
CA ASN A 62 11.69 13.22 12.28
C ASN A 62 12.20 11.97 13.01
N MET A 63 12.07 11.90 14.33
CA MET A 63 12.69 10.86 15.17
C MET A 63 14.19 10.68 14.86
N THR A 64 14.91 11.80 14.76
CA THR A 64 16.36 11.83 14.48
C THR A 64 17.12 12.63 15.53
N SER A 65 18.45 12.59 15.51
CA SER A 65 19.26 13.45 16.38
C SER A 65 19.20 14.93 15.96
N GLN A 66 19.31 15.83 16.95
CA GLN A 66 19.35 17.28 16.73
C GLN A 66 20.47 17.69 15.77
N ASP A 67 21.66 17.10 15.88
CA ASP A 67 22.78 17.39 14.97
C ASP A 67 22.53 16.97 13.53
N LYS A 68 21.76 15.89 13.31
CA LYS A 68 21.33 15.50 11.97
C LYS A 68 20.28 16.48 11.44
N ALA A 69 19.32 16.89 12.28
CA ALA A 69 18.27 17.84 11.92
C ALA A 69 18.79 19.28 11.69
N ARG A 70 19.94 19.67 12.26
CA ARG A 70 20.59 20.97 11.99
C ARG A 70 21.05 21.12 10.54
N ARG A 71 21.27 20.02 9.81
CA ARG A 71 21.75 20.04 8.42
C ARG A 71 20.57 19.94 7.44
N PRO A 72 20.23 21.00 6.69
CA PRO A 72 19.09 20.97 5.77
C PRO A 72 19.16 19.83 4.75
N SER A 73 20.35 19.52 4.24
CA SER A 73 20.60 18.43 3.29
C SER A 73 20.42 17.02 3.86
N LYS A 74 20.34 16.87 5.19
CA LYS A 74 20.11 15.59 5.88
C LYS A 74 18.69 15.48 6.44
N ARG A 75 17.85 16.50 6.24
CA ARG A 75 16.43 16.43 6.57
C ARG A 75 15.73 15.58 5.50
N PRO A 76 14.80 14.71 5.89
CA PRO A 76 13.90 14.07 4.93
C PRO A 76 13.21 15.12 4.05
N ALA A 77 13.01 14.82 2.77
CA ALA A 77 12.34 15.71 1.82
C ALA A 77 10.85 15.88 2.15
N GLU A 78 10.26 14.86 2.76
CA GLU A 78 8.86 14.82 3.14
C GLU A 78 8.73 14.81 4.67
N GLU A 79 7.71 15.50 5.17
CA GLU A 79 7.48 15.59 6.60
C GLU A 79 6.83 14.30 7.12
N PRO A 80 7.33 13.69 8.20
CA PRO A 80 6.73 12.49 8.75
C PRO A 80 5.31 12.78 9.22
N MET A 81 4.39 11.99 8.69
CA MET A 81 2.97 12.10 8.96
C MET A 81 2.61 11.24 10.17
N ARG A 82 1.80 11.79 11.08
CA ARG A 82 1.35 11.08 12.28
C ARG A 82 0.27 10.07 11.91
N ALA A 83 0.35 8.85 12.47
CA ALA A 83 -0.62 7.80 12.23
C ALA A 83 -2.05 8.30 12.54
N GLY A 84 -2.95 8.25 11.54
CA GLY A 84 -4.33 8.72 11.65
C GLY A 84 -4.62 10.10 11.06
N HIS A 85 -3.65 10.82 10.49
CA HIS A 85 -3.88 12.03 9.68
C HIS A 85 -4.24 11.74 8.21
N TYR A 86 -4.51 10.48 7.90
CA TYR A 86 -4.99 10.01 6.61
C TYR A 86 -6.42 10.52 6.37
N GLU A 87 -6.63 11.54 5.53
CA GLU A 87 -7.94 11.78 4.88
C GLU A 87 -8.10 10.89 3.63
N GLU A 88 -6.98 10.42 3.06
CA GLU A 88 -6.91 9.43 1.98
C GLU A 88 -6.36 8.08 2.49
N PHE A 89 -6.77 6.98 1.88
CA PHE A 89 -6.48 5.63 2.37
C PHE A 89 -4.96 5.36 2.40
N PHE A 90 -4.53 4.43 3.26
CA PHE A 90 -3.11 4.13 3.56
C PHE A 90 -2.21 3.85 2.34
N TYR A 91 -2.79 3.56 1.17
CA TYR A 91 -2.09 3.33 -0.10
C TYR A 91 -1.62 4.63 -0.78
N ASP A 92 -2.22 5.78 -0.45
CA ASP A 92 -1.98 7.06 -1.13
C ASP A 92 -0.78 7.84 -0.56
N VAL A 93 -0.23 7.40 0.58
CA VAL A 93 0.74 8.18 1.39
C VAL A 93 2.11 7.53 1.51
N HIS A 94 2.35 6.38 0.87
CA HIS A 94 3.68 5.77 0.95
C HIS A 94 4.68 6.63 0.14
N PRO A 95 5.83 7.07 0.70
CA PRO A 95 6.82 7.90 -0.02
C PRO A 95 7.40 7.20 -1.26
N HIS A 96 7.33 5.86 -1.28
CA HIS A 96 7.65 5.06 -2.45
C HIS A 96 6.43 4.66 -3.29
N ALA A 97 5.18 4.94 -2.89
CA ALA A 97 4.03 4.76 -3.76
C ALA A 97 4.24 5.58 -5.04
N HIS A 98 4.60 6.85 -4.94
CA HIS A 98 4.89 7.65 -6.14
C HIS A 98 6.13 7.15 -6.90
N SER A 99 7.11 6.50 -6.28
CA SER A 99 8.23 5.88 -7.02
C SER A 99 7.87 4.53 -7.65
N LEU A 100 6.92 3.80 -7.08
CA LEU A 100 6.30 2.63 -7.69
C LEU A 100 5.44 3.10 -8.86
N TYR A 101 4.58 4.11 -8.68
CA TYR A 101 3.74 4.68 -9.74
C TYR A 101 4.53 5.42 -10.84
N ALA A 102 5.57 6.21 -10.51
CA ALA A 102 6.32 7.01 -11.47
C ALA A 102 7.46 6.24 -12.16
N ARG A 103 8.03 5.20 -11.54
CA ARG A 103 8.94 4.28 -12.25
C ARG A 103 8.19 3.34 -13.19
N ASN A 104 6.88 3.20 -13.01
CA ASN A 104 6.00 2.39 -13.84
C ASN A 104 5.37 3.14 -15.03
N HIS A 105 5.58 4.47 -15.15
CA HIS A 105 4.84 5.27 -16.12
C HIS A 105 5.55 5.51 -17.48
N GLU A 106 6.75 4.97 -17.66
CA GLU A 106 7.44 4.95 -18.95
C GLU A 106 7.88 3.51 -19.29
N GLY A 107 6.94 2.57 -19.35
CA GLY A 107 7.23 1.27 -19.96
C GLY A 107 6.26 0.13 -19.71
N GLU A 108 5.96 -0.24 -18.47
CA GLU A 108 5.38 -1.58 -18.23
C GLU A 108 4.86 -1.72 -16.79
N ASP A 109 3.54 -1.55 -16.57
CA ASP A 109 2.81 -2.25 -15.49
C ASP A 109 1.29 -2.36 -15.71
N HIS A 110 0.80 -2.09 -16.93
CA HIS A 110 -0.55 -2.50 -17.35
C HIS A 110 -0.72 -4.01 -17.49
N SER A 111 0.33 -4.82 -17.26
CA SER A 111 0.30 -6.27 -17.43
C SER A 111 -0.65 -6.92 -16.41
N VAL A 112 -0.55 -6.56 -15.12
CA VAL A 112 -1.41 -7.13 -14.08
C VAL A 112 -2.86 -6.66 -14.25
N ASP A 113 -3.07 -5.35 -14.48
CA ASP A 113 -4.40 -4.79 -14.74
C ASP A 113 -5.05 -5.41 -15.98
N ARG A 114 -4.27 -5.66 -17.04
CA ARG A 114 -4.73 -6.35 -18.25
C ARG A 114 -5.13 -7.78 -17.91
N VAL A 115 -4.34 -8.50 -17.11
CA VAL A 115 -4.64 -9.89 -16.70
C VAL A 115 -5.92 -9.96 -15.88
N ILE A 116 -6.07 -9.10 -14.87
CA ILE A 116 -7.28 -9.01 -14.03
C ILE A 116 -8.48 -8.68 -14.92
N ARG A 117 -8.38 -7.64 -15.75
CA ARG A 117 -9.47 -7.20 -16.63
C ARG A 117 -9.88 -8.29 -17.63
N ALA A 118 -8.94 -8.90 -18.33
CA ALA A 118 -9.23 -9.96 -19.29
C ALA A 118 -9.90 -11.17 -18.63
N THR A 119 -9.44 -11.53 -17.42
CA THR A 119 -10.02 -12.62 -16.61
C THR A 119 -11.46 -12.28 -16.19
N CYS A 120 -11.72 -11.07 -15.70
CA CYS A 120 -13.06 -10.62 -15.34
C CYS A 120 -14.00 -10.61 -16.55
N VAL A 121 -13.56 -10.07 -17.70
CA VAL A 121 -14.36 -10.03 -18.92
C VAL A 121 -14.71 -11.44 -19.39
N PHE A 122 -13.74 -12.37 -19.39
CA PHE A 122 -14.00 -13.77 -19.72
C PHE A 122 -15.07 -14.38 -18.80
N LEU A 123 -14.91 -14.25 -17.48
CA LEU A 123 -15.85 -14.80 -16.50
C LEU A 123 -17.27 -14.24 -16.67
N VAL A 124 -17.41 -12.93 -16.89
CA VAL A 124 -18.72 -12.31 -17.13
C VAL A 124 -19.36 -12.82 -18.42
N LEU A 125 -18.57 -13.06 -19.47
CA LEU A 125 -19.07 -13.62 -20.72
C LEU A 125 -19.42 -15.12 -20.62
N THR A 126 -18.94 -15.80 -19.59
CA THR A 126 -19.27 -17.20 -19.25
C THR A 126 -20.26 -17.31 -18.08
N ASP A 127 -21.12 -16.32 -17.92
CA ASP A 127 -22.26 -16.26 -17.00
C ASP A 127 -21.93 -16.07 -15.51
N TRP A 128 -20.71 -15.65 -15.16
CA TRP A 128 -20.40 -15.27 -13.78
C TRP A 128 -20.95 -13.87 -13.43
N PRO A 129 -21.38 -13.64 -12.18
CA PRO A 129 -21.92 -12.35 -11.75
C PRO A 129 -20.84 -11.26 -11.73
N ALA A 130 -21.04 -10.17 -12.49
CA ALA A 130 -20.01 -9.14 -12.70
C ALA A 130 -19.50 -8.45 -11.43
N ARG A 131 -20.39 -8.10 -10.49
CA ARG A 131 -20.01 -7.37 -9.26
C ARG A 131 -19.05 -8.16 -8.36
N PRO A 132 -19.34 -9.41 -7.96
CA PRO A 132 -18.44 -10.16 -7.09
C PRO A 132 -17.19 -10.70 -7.80
N VAL A 133 -17.23 -10.89 -9.13
CA VAL A 133 -16.09 -11.39 -9.92
C VAL A 133 -14.90 -10.45 -9.87
N GLU A 134 -15.13 -9.14 -10.04
CA GLU A 134 -14.05 -8.16 -10.03
C GLU A 134 -13.26 -8.20 -8.71
N GLN A 135 -13.98 -8.16 -7.59
CA GLN A 135 -13.39 -8.21 -6.24
C GLN A 135 -12.73 -9.57 -5.94
N ALA A 136 -13.32 -10.67 -6.43
CA ALA A 136 -12.76 -12.00 -6.26
C ALA A 136 -11.46 -12.20 -7.02
N VAL A 137 -11.42 -11.80 -8.30
CA VAL A 137 -10.23 -11.94 -9.15
C VAL A 137 -9.10 -11.07 -8.64
N ASP A 138 -9.40 -9.83 -8.22
CA ASP A 138 -8.41 -8.93 -7.60
C ASP A 138 -7.86 -9.51 -6.29
N TYR A 139 -8.72 -10.02 -5.42
CA TYR A 139 -8.30 -10.69 -4.19
C TYR A 139 -7.40 -11.91 -4.48
N ILE A 140 -7.79 -12.77 -5.42
CA ILE A 140 -7.01 -13.95 -5.80
C ILE A 140 -5.64 -13.51 -6.33
N ALA A 141 -5.57 -12.52 -7.23
CA ALA A 141 -4.33 -11.99 -7.77
C ALA A 141 -3.40 -11.47 -6.65
N HIS A 142 -3.93 -10.68 -5.73
CA HIS A 142 -3.17 -10.18 -4.59
C HIS A 142 -2.70 -11.31 -3.66
N ARG A 143 -3.57 -12.28 -3.38
CA ARG A 143 -3.29 -13.37 -2.44
C ARG A 143 -2.25 -14.35 -2.97
N ILE A 144 -2.31 -14.69 -4.26
CA ILE A 144 -1.31 -15.58 -4.87
C ILE A 144 0.06 -14.89 -5.04
N ALA A 145 0.10 -13.57 -5.26
CA ALA A 145 1.35 -12.83 -5.37
C ALA A 145 2.16 -12.85 -4.06
N GLY A 146 1.48 -12.98 -2.91
CA GLY A 146 2.10 -13.13 -1.60
C GLY A 146 2.55 -14.56 -1.24
N LEU A 147 2.36 -15.55 -2.11
CA LEU A 147 2.64 -16.96 -1.82
C LEU A 147 3.78 -17.48 -2.71
N SER A 148 4.70 -18.25 -2.11
CA SER A 148 5.91 -18.75 -2.77
C SER A 148 5.70 -19.95 -3.72
N SER A 149 4.47 -20.49 -3.77
CA SER A 149 4.12 -21.66 -4.58
C SER A 149 2.67 -21.62 -5.04
N SER A 150 2.42 -21.82 -6.34
CA SER A 150 1.08 -21.83 -6.93
C SER A 150 0.19 -22.97 -6.42
N SER A 151 0.78 -24.13 -6.08
CA SER A 151 0.03 -25.26 -5.53
C SER A 151 -0.46 -24.96 -4.12
N SER A 152 0.38 -24.33 -3.30
CA SER A 152 0.02 -23.88 -1.96
C SER A 152 -0.99 -22.73 -2.04
N ALA A 153 -0.85 -21.86 -3.03
CA ALA A 153 -1.79 -20.77 -3.28
C ALA A 153 -3.19 -21.27 -3.60
N LEU A 154 -3.33 -22.24 -4.50
CA LEU A 154 -4.64 -22.82 -4.81
C LEU A 154 -5.28 -23.47 -3.58
N GLU A 155 -4.52 -24.25 -2.80
CA GLU A 155 -5.07 -24.93 -1.62
C GLU A 155 -5.48 -23.94 -0.51
N ILE A 156 -4.66 -22.92 -0.25
CA ILE A 156 -4.95 -21.91 0.78
C ILE A 156 -6.16 -21.08 0.38
N VAL A 157 -6.12 -20.49 -0.82
CA VAL A 157 -7.15 -19.56 -1.28
C VAL A 157 -8.49 -20.28 -1.44
N SER A 158 -8.52 -21.50 -1.97
CA SER A 158 -9.78 -22.26 -2.11
C SER A 158 -10.44 -22.63 -0.78
N LYS A 159 -9.69 -22.66 0.34
CA LYS A 159 -10.19 -22.97 1.68
C LYS A 159 -10.60 -21.72 2.48
N GLU A 160 -10.43 -20.51 1.95
CA GLU A 160 -10.77 -19.24 2.63
C GLU A 160 -12.28 -18.93 2.56
N LEU A 161 -13.07 -19.71 3.32
CA LEU A 161 -14.54 -19.61 3.36
C LEU A 161 -15.06 -18.23 3.78
N HIS A 162 -14.35 -17.55 4.67
CA HIS A 162 -14.76 -16.23 5.16
C HIS A 162 -14.74 -15.15 4.06
N ILE A 163 -13.81 -15.25 3.10
CA ILE A 163 -13.76 -14.38 1.91
C ILE A 163 -14.89 -14.75 0.96
N ALA A 164 -15.06 -16.05 0.70
CA ALA A 164 -16.10 -16.56 -0.20
C ALA A 164 -17.49 -16.02 0.19
N ILE A 165 -17.87 -16.17 1.47
CA ILE A 165 -19.17 -15.71 1.98
C ILE A 165 -19.29 -14.18 1.88
N ARG A 166 -18.23 -13.43 2.19
CA ARG A 166 -18.23 -11.96 2.10
C ARG A 166 -18.46 -11.47 0.66
N LEU A 167 -17.90 -12.17 -0.31
CA LEU A 167 -18.04 -11.87 -1.74
C LEU A 167 -19.34 -12.46 -2.34
N GLY A 168 -20.14 -13.19 -1.56
CA GLY A 168 -21.41 -13.77 -2.01
C GLY A 168 -21.27 -15.09 -2.76
N TYR A 169 -20.16 -15.81 -2.62
CA TYR A 169 -19.96 -17.14 -3.21
C TYR A 169 -20.26 -18.26 -2.23
N THR A 170 -20.80 -19.36 -2.75
CA THR A 170 -20.79 -20.65 -2.03
C THR A 170 -19.35 -21.18 -1.94
N PRO A 171 -19.03 -22.03 -0.95
CA PRO A 171 -17.72 -22.69 -0.86
C PRO A 171 -17.30 -23.40 -2.15
N GLU A 172 -18.25 -24.06 -2.80
CA GLU A 172 -18.05 -24.83 -4.03
C GLU A 172 -17.79 -23.91 -5.22
N ALA A 173 -18.54 -22.82 -5.36
CA ALA A 173 -18.36 -21.82 -6.40
C ALA A 173 -17.02 -21.09 -6.23
N TRP A 174 -16.64 -20.76 -4.99
CA TRP A 174 -15.36 -20.13 -4.69
C TRP A 174 -14.18 -21.04 -5.05
N ALA A 175 -14.18 -22.29 -4.58
CA ALA A 175 -13.11 -23.23 -4.89
C ALA A 175 -13.00 -23.48 -6.40
N SER A 176 -14.13 -23.47 -7.10
CA SER A 176 -14.23 -23.59 -8.55
C SER A 176 -13.62 -22.38 -9.26
N LEU A 177 -13.96 -21.16 -8.83
CA LEU A 177 -13.38 -19.92 -9.35
C LEU A 177 -11.85 -19.90 -9.18
N VAL A 178 -11.37 -20.21 -7.97
CA VAL A 178 -9.92 -20.25 -7.67
C VAL A 178 -9.20 -21.25 -8.56
N ARG A 179 -9.78 -22.45 -8.77
CA ARG A 179 -9.20 -23.46 -9.68
C ARG A 179 -9.12 -22.96 -11.12
N LEU A 180 -10.14 -22.25 -11.60
CA LEU A 180 -10.20 -21.77 -12.98
C LEU A 180 -9.21 -20.62 -13.21
N VAL A 181 -9.06 -19.72 -12.23
CA VAL A 181 -8.15 -18.57 -12.30
C VAL A 181 -6.68 -18.99 -12.16
N VAL A 182 -6.34 -19.83 -11.18
CA VAL A 182 -4.96 -20.23 -10.87
C VAL A 182 -4.49 -21.42 -11.70
N GLY A 183 -5.41 -22.31 -12.08
CA GLY A 183 -5.13 -23.55 -12.80
C GLY A 183 -4.78 -24.72 -11.88
N THR A 184 -5.08 -25.94 -12.32
CA THR A 184 -4.71 -27.18 -11.60
C THR A 184 -3.51 -27.84 -12.30
N LYS A 185 -2.52 -28.34 -11.54
CA LYS A 185 -1.48 -29.19 -12.12
C LYS A 185 -2.01 -30.61 -12.27
N THR A 186 -2.51 -30.98 -13.45
CA THR A 186 -2.94 -32.35 -13.76
C THR A 186 -2.03 -33.00 -14.80
N GLY A 187 -1.03 -33.74 -14.31
CA GLY A 187 -0.50 -34.90 -15.02
C GLY A 187 0.47 -34.69 -16.19
N ARG A 188 1.30 -35.71 -16.39
CA ARG A 188 2.52 -35.78 -17.23
C ARG A 188 2.31 -35.81 -18.76
N ARG A 189 1.18 -35.36 -19.31
CA ARG A 189 0.95 -35.35 -20.76
C ARG A 189 0.74 -33.92 -21.28
N LYS A 190 1.43 -33.60 -22.37
CA LYS A 190 1.44 -32.30 -23.06
C LYS A 190 0.02 -31.86 -23.47
N ARG A 191 -0.66 -31.17 -22.56
CA ARG A 191 -1.74 -30.17 -22.68
C ARG A 191 -2.01 -29.75 -21.22
N GLY A 192 -1.12 -28.92 -20.67
CA GLY A 192 -1.21 -28.52 -19.28
C GLY A 192 -2.23 -27.40 -19.15
N ASP A 193 -3.30 -27.62 -18.39
CA ASP A 193 -4.38 -26.65 -18.13
C ASP A 193 -3.84 -25.47 -17.30
N TYR A 194 -3.21 -24.52 -18.00
CA TYR A 194 -2.86 -23.22 -17.43
C TYR A 194 -4.14 -22.52 -16.98
N GLY A 195 -4.16 -22.00 -15.74
CA GLY A 195 -5.24 -21.14 -15.28
C GLY A 195 -5.33 -19.85 -16.10
N LEU A 196 -6.45 -19.15 -16.02
CA LEU A 196 -6.68 -17.91 -16.78
C LEU A 196 -5.53 -16.91 -16.64
N PHE A 197 -4.99 -16.72 -15.44
CA PHE A 197 -3.86 -15.81 -15.24
C PHE A 197 -2.61 -16.21 -16.02
N ALA A 198 -2.28 -17.50 -16.03
CA ALA A 198 -1.12 -17.98 -16.77
C ALA A 198 -1.34 -17.86 -18.28
N ARG A 199 -2.55 -18.12 -18.80
CA ARG A 199 -2.87 -17.97 -20.23
C ARG A 199 -2.77 -16.52 -20.69
N VAL A 200 -3.35 -15.57 -19.94
CA VAL A 200 -3.28 -14.15 -20.29
C VAL A 200 -1.85 -13.60 -20.18
N LEU A 201 -1.09 -14.03 -19.17
CA LEU A 201 0.34 -13.68 -19.05
C LEU A 201 1.20 -14.25 -20.19
N LEU A 202 0.84 -15.42 -20.74
CA LEU A 202 1.50 -16.02 -21.89
C LEU A 202 1.10 -15.36 -23.23
N GLY A 203 0.10 -14.48 -23.22
CA GLY A 203 -0.26 -13.64 -24.36
C GLY A 203 -1.67 -13.87 -24.91
N ASP A 204 -2.44 -14.84 -24.38
CA ASP A 204 -3.81 -15.07 -24.81
C ASP A 204 -4.67 -13.82 -24.51
N ASP A 205 -5.42 -13.34 -25.51
CA ASP A 205 -6.42 -12.30 -25.29
C ASP A 205 -7.80 -12.91 -24.99
N VAL A 206 -8.78 -12.10 -24.58
CA VAL A 206 -10.14 -12.59 -24.25
C VAL A 206 -10.75 -13.39 -25.41
N ALA A 207 -10.51 -12.98 -26.65
CA ALA A 207 -10.99 -13.70 -27.83
C ALA A 207 -10.40 -15.11 -27.95
N ASP A 208 -9.14 -15.30 -27.57
CA ASP A 208 -8.48 -16.60 -27.62
C ASP A 208 -8.96 -17.52 -26.50
N LEU A 209 -9.25 -16.97 -25.32
CA LEU A 209 -9.89 -17.71 -24.24
C LEU A 209 -11.31 -18.18 -24.60
N LEU A 210 -12.07 -17.35 -25.31
CA LEU A 210 -13.44 -17.70 -25.75
C LEU A 210 -13.48 -18.70 -26.92
N ARG A 211 -12.39 -18.85 -27.67
CA ARG A 211 -12.26 -19.89 -28.71
C ARG A 211 -12.09 -21.29 -28.13
N ASP A 212 -11.70 -21.39 -26.86
CA ASP A 212 -11.55 -22.66 -26.15
C ASP A 212 -12.92 -23.11 -25.62
N GLU A 213 -13.65 -23.89 -26.43
CA GLU A 213 -15.01 -24.35 -26.11
C GLU A 213 -15.05 -25.18 -24.81
N ASP A 214 -14.02 -25.98 -24.55
CA ASP A 214 -13.92 -26.80 -23.33
C ASP A 214 -13.79 -25.91 -22.08
N LEU A 215 -13.01 -24.83 -22.17
CA LEU A 215 -12.85 -23.83 -21.10
C LEU A 215 -14.15 -23.05 -20.86
N VAL A 216 -14.82 -22.62 -21.92
CA VAL A 216 -16.10 -21.91 -21.84
C VAL A 216 -17.18 -22.78 -21.22
N GLU A 217 -17.32 -24.03 -21.66
CA GLU A 217 -18.32 -24.96 -21.13
C GLU A 217 -18.04 -25.28 -19.64
N SER A 218 -16.78 -25.52 -19.29
CA SER A 218 -16.37 -25.74 -17.90
C SER A 218 -16.67 -24.53 -17.02
N SER A 219 -16.36 -23.32 -17.50
CA SER A 219 -16.64 -22.07 -16.78
C SER A 219 -18.14 -21.85 -16.54
N ARG A 220 -18.97 -22.06 -17.57
CA ARG A 220 -20.43 -21.93 -17.46
C ARG A 220 -21.03 -22.94 -16.49
N ARG A 221 -20.60 -24.20 -16.54
CA ARG A 221 -21.04 -25.24 -15.59
C ARG A 221 -20.70 -24.88 -14.13
N MET A 222 -19.58 -24.20 -13.92
CA MET A 222 -19.14 -23.75 -12.60
C MET A 222 -19.85 -22.46 -12.15
N ALA A 223 -20.25 -21.60 -13.08
CA ALA A 223 -21.09 -20.43 -12.83
C ALA A 223 -22.54 -20.82 -12.49
N SER A 224 -23.06 -21.87 -13.12
CA SER A 224 -24.41 -22.39 -12.95
C SER A 224 -24.61 -23.18 -11.66
N VAL A 225 -23.91 -22.84 -10.57
CA VAL A 225 -24.27 -23.28 -9.22
C VAL A 225 -24.99 -22.16 -8.46
N PRO A 226 -26.28 -21.87 -8.77
CA PRO A 226 -27.17 -21.19 -7.86
C PRO A 226 -27.94 -22.25 -7.08
N ASP A 227 -27.61 -22.48 -5.80
CA ASP A 227 -28.56 -23.16 -4.92
C ASP A 227 -29.44 -22.11 -4.25
N LEU A 228 -30.65 -22.02 -4.81
CA LEU A 228 -31.91 -21.62 -4.21
C LEU A 228 -31.91 -21.57 -2.67
N GLN A 229 -31.93 -20.36 -2.12
CA GLN A 229 -32.66 -20.07 -0.89
C GLN A 229 -33.72 -19.00 -1.16
N GLU A 230 -34.67 -19.32 -2.05
CA GLU A 230 -36.01 -18.76 -1.98
C GLU A 230 -36.96 -19.84 -1.46
N GLY A 231 -37.50 -19.62 -0.26
CA GLY A 231 -38.75 -20.21 0.20
C GLY A 231 -38.68 -21.44 1.11
N GLN A 232 -38.59 -21.24 2.44
CA GLN A 232 -39.49 -21.90 3.39
C GLN A 232 -39.43 -21.30 4.81
N GLY A 233 -40.57 -20.78 5.26
CA GLY A 233 -40.93 -20.57 6.69
C GLY A 233 -41.11 -19.10 7.09
N GLY A 234 -42.30 -18.55 7.34
CA GLY A 234 -43.65 -19.11 7.38
C GLY A 234 -44.61 -18.03 7.87
N ALA A 235 -45.72 -17.85 7.15
CA ALA A 235 -46.90 -17.21 7.68
C ALA A 235 -47.84 -18.32 8.18
N ALA A 236 -47.98 -18.43 9.50
CA ALA A 236 -49.14 -18.92 10.24
C ALA A 236 -48.88 -18.68 11.74
#